data_AF-A0A7S3SYU6-F1
#
_entry.id   AF-A0A7S3SYU6-F1
#
_cell.length_a   1.000
_cell.length_b   1.000
_cell.length_c   1.000
_cell.angle_alpha   90.00
_cell.angle_beta   90.00
_cell.angle_gamma   90.00
#
_symmetry.space_group_name_H-M   'P 1'
#
loop_
_entity.id
_entity.type
_entity.pdbx_description
1 polymer ?
#
loop_
_entity_poly.entity_id
_entity_poly.type
_entity_poly.pdbx_seq_one_letter_code
_entity_poly.pdbx_strand_id
1 'polypeptide(L)'
;GRHRGNVTLYMDKMQSAIDEVKTLDFVDTSKLATIGYCFGGTGVVNLALLGSDVLGVVGYHSGIQPSSRVEFNASIASVTAKVLLHSGAMDDAAADIAALEAELEEAGAKYEI
;
A
#
# COMPACT_ATOMS: atom_id res chain seq x y z
N GLY A 1 1.17 11.13 15.46
CA GLY A 1 2.61 10.79 15.60
C GLY A 1 3.38 11.29 14.38
N ARG A 2 4.71 11.44 14.49
CA ARG A 2 5.57 12.08 13.46
C ARG A 2 5.37 11.52 12.04
N HIS A 3 5.19 10.21 11.88
CA HIS A 3 4.98 9.56 10.57
C HIS A 3 3.55 9.72 10.03
N ARG A 4 2.53 9.80 10.89
CA ARG A 4 1.12 9.88 10.44
C ARG A 4 0.80 11.22 9.76
N GLY A 5 1.50 12.28 10.14
CA GLY A 5 1.33 13.61 9.53
C GLY A 5 2.36 13.94 8.45
N ASN A 6 3.22 12.99 8.08
CA ASN A 6 4.26 13.21 7.07
C ASN A 6 4.44 11.92 6.26
N VAL A 7 3.73 11.86 5.12
CA VAL A 7 3.71 10.70 4.23
C VAL A 7 5.10 10.35 3.71
N THR A 8 5.89 11.35 3.27
CA THR A 8 7.25 11.12 2.78
C THR A 8 8.11 10.42 3.82
N LEU A 9 8.15 10.95 5.04
CA LEU A 9 8.91 10.34 6.13
C LEU A 9 8.40 8.95 6.51
N TYR A 10 7.11 8.68 6.32
CA TYR A 10 6.56 7.35 6.55
C TYR A 10 6.99 6.37 5.44
N MET A 11 6.93 6.78 4.17
CA MET A 11 7.34 5.96 3.04
C MET A 11 8.84 5.68 3.04
N ASP A 12 9.68 6.67 3.40
CA ASP A 12 11.12 6.45 3.58
C ASP A 12 11.40 5.36 4.62
N LYS A 13 10.62 5.35 5.71
CA LYS A 13 10.74 4.32 6.75
C LYS A 13 10.30 2.94 6.25
N MET A 14 9.21 2.88 5.48
CA MET A 14 8.73 1.63 4.89
C MET A 14 9.75 1.07 3.89
N GLN A 15 10.31 1.93 3.02
CA GLN A 15 11.35 1.55 2.06
C GLN A 15 12.61 1.07 2.76
N SER A 16 13.07 1.77 3.81
CA SER A 16 14.23 1.33 4.61
C SER A 16 14.04 -0.07 5.21
N ALA A 17 12.80 -0.43 5.61
CA ALA A 17 12.51 -1.77 6.09
C ALA A 17 12.57 -2.83 4.98
N ILE A 18 12.10 -2.50 3.78
CA ILE A 18 12.21 -3.37 2.59
C ILE A 18 13.68 -3.58 2.24
N ASP A 19 14.46 -2.50 2.23
CA ASP A 19 15.88 -2.53 1.89
C ASP A 19 16.68 -3.36 2.90
N GLU A 20 16.39 -3.23 4.19
CA GLU A 20 17.01 -4.05 5.23
C GLU A 20 16.69 -5.54 5.03
N VAL A 21 15.43 -5.89 4.75
CA VAL A 21 15.02 -7.28 4.49
C VAL A 21 15.75 -7.87 3.28
N LYS A 22 16.03 -7.06 2.25
CA LYS A 22 16.80 -7.47 1.06
C LYS A 22 18.26 -7.84 1.38
N THR A 23 18.80 -7.45 2.53
CA THR A 23 20.18 -7.78 2.95
C THR A 23 20.30 -9.16 3.61
N LEU A 24 19.18 -9.81 3.96
CA LEU A 24 19.19 -11.10 4.65
C LEU A 24 19.49 -12.23 3.65
N ASP A 25 20.54 -13.02 3.91
CA ASP A 25 21.02 -14.07 2.99
C ASP A 25 19.98 -15.15 2.61
N PHE A 26 18.95 -15.33 3.44
CA PHE A 26 17.89 -16.31 3.22
C PHE A 26 16.65 -15.74 2.52
N VAL A 27 16.68 -14.47 2.10
CA VAL A 27 15.58 -13.80 1.40
C VAL A 27 15.80 -13.81 -0.11
N ASP A 28 14.82 -14.32 -0.85
CA ASP A 28 14.75 -14.12 -2.31
C ASP A 28 14.23 -12.71 -2.59
N THR A 29 15.14 -11.79 -2.92
CA THR A 29 14.83 -10.38 -3.16
C THR A 29 13.92 -10.16 -4.38
N SER A 30 13.80 -11.15 -5.26
CA SER A 30 12.86 -11.11 -6.39
C SER A 30 11.42 -11.46 -6.00
N LYS A 31 11.18 -11.92 -4.75
CA LYS A 31 9.89 -12.41 -4.27
C LYS A 31 9.48 -11.81 -2.94
N LEU A 32 9.39 -10.49 -2.89
CA LEU A 32 8.96 -9.75 -1.70
C LEU A 32 7.47 -9.40 -1.74
N ALA A 33 6.84 -9.43 -0.58
CA ALA A 33 5.51 -8.90 -0.35
C ALA A 33 5.46 -8.18 1.01
N THR A 34 4.53 -7.24 1.17
CA THR A 34 4.34 -6.52 2.44
C THR A 34 2.96 -6.79 3.01
N ILE A 35 2.87 -6.88 4.34
CA ILE A 35 1.61 -7.07 5.05
C ILE A 35 1.48 -5.98 6.09
N GLY A 36 0.33 -5.32 6.14
CA GLY A 36 0.07 -4.17 7.00
C GLY A 36 -1.26 -4.27 7.73
N TYR A 37 -1.30 -3.76 8.96
CA TYR A 37 -2.47 -3.72 9.82
C TYR A 37 -2.75 -2.27 10.25
N CYS A 38 -4.00 -1.81 10.15
CA CYS A 38 -4.39 -0.46 10.56
C CYS A 38 -3.55 0.61 9.86
N PHE A 39 -2.76 1.42 10.60
CA PHE A 39 -1.84 2.39 10.00
C PHE A 39 -0.78 1.74 9.10
N GLY A 40 -0.33 0.53 9.45
CA GLY A 40 0.53 -0.27 8.58
C GLY A 40 -0.17 -0.70 7.29
N GLY A 41 -1.49 -0.95 7.37
CA GLY A 41 -2.35 -1.25 6.22
C GLY A 41 -2.41 -0.09 5.24
N THR A 42 -2.62 1.14 5.75
CA THR A 42 -2.48 2.37 4.95
C THR A 42 -1.08 2.47 4.32
N GLY A 43 -0.03 2.10 5.04
CA GLY A 43 1.33 2.11 4.52
C GLY A 43 1.54 1.19 3.32
N VAL A 44 1.03 -0.04 3.37
CA VAL A 44 1.17 -0.98 2.25
C VAL A 44 0.29 -0.60 1.05
N VAL A 45 -0.87 0.02 1.28
CA VAL A 45 -1.67 0.65 0.20
C VAL A 45 -0.87 1.76 -0.47
N ASN A 46 -0.25 2.66 0.30
CA ASN A 46 0.59 3.71 -0.24
C ASN A 46 1.79 3.16 -1.03
N LEU A 47 2.44 2.09 -0.56
CA LEU A 47 3.52 1.45 -1.30
C LEU A 47 3.06 0.96 -2.68
N ALA A 48 1.88 0.34 -2.76
CA ALA A 48 1.33 -0.07 -4.04
C ALA A 48 1.06 1.13 -4.95
N LEU A 49 0.34 2.15 -4.47
CA LEU A 49 -0.03 3.34 -5.24
C LEU A 49 1.18 4.18 -5.69
N LEU A 50 2.31 4.10 -4.97
CA LEU A 50 3.58 4.73 -5.34
C LEU A 50 4.48 3.85 -6.21
N GLY A 51 4.03 2.65 -6.60
CA GLY A 51 4.76 1.75 -7.49
C GLY A 51 5.98 1.07 -6.85
N SER A 52 5.89 0.70 -5.58
CA SER A 52 6.91 -0.13 -4.92
C SER A 52 7.19 -1.41 -5.71
N ASP A 53 8.44 -1.89 -5.64
CA ASP A 53 8.94 -3.04 -6.40
C ASP A 53 8.58 -4.41 -5.78
N VAL A 54 7.70 -4.43 -4.77
CA VAL A 54 7.18 -5.65 -4.16
C VAL A 54 6.14 -6.32 -5.06
N LEU A 55 6.09 -7.66 -5.03
CA LEU A 55 5.15 -8.43 -5.85
C LEU A 55 3.71 -8.35 -5.35
N GLY A 56 3.52 -8.03 -4.07
CA GLY A 56 2.19 -7.92 -3.50
C GLY A 56 2.14 -7.16 -2.18
N VAL A 57 0.98 -6.61 -1.91
CA VAL A 57 0.64 -5.93 -0.66
C VAL A 57 -0.63 -6.55 -0.08
N VAL A 58 -0.64 -6.79 1.22
CA VAL A 58 -1.81 -7.29 1.94
C VAL A 58 -2.14 -6.35 3.09
N GLY A 59 -3.33 -5.75 3.06
CA GLY A 59 -3.80 -4.83 4.09
C GLY A 59 -4.94 -5.42 4.89
N TYR A 60 -4.93 -5.25 6.21
CA TYR A 60 -6.06 -5.55 7.08
C TYR A 60 -6.53 -4.28 7.74
N HIS A 61 -7.85 -4.02 7.69
CA HIS A 61 -8.51 -2.84 8.26
C HIS A 61 -7.66 -1.59 7.99
N SER A 62 -7.33 -1.43 6.71
CA SER A 62 -6.44 -0.39 6.21
C SER A 62 -7.20 0.92 6.21
N GLY A 63 -6.62 2.00 6.72
CA GLY A 63 -7.25 3.32 6.59
C GLY A 63 -7.22 3.77 5.14
N ILE A 64 -8.25 3.41 4.37
CA ILE A 64 -8.35 3.64 2.91
C ILE A 64 -9.07 4.93 2.56
N GLN A 65 -9.48 5.75 3.53
CA GLN A 65 -10.10 7.04 3.23
C GLN A 65 -9.12 7.90 2.41
N PRO A 66 -9.58 8.68 1.41
CA PRO A 66 -8.71 9.54 0.59
C PRO A 66 -7.81 10.47 1.41
N SER A 67 -8.29 10.95 2.57
CA SER A 67 -7.52 11.80 3.48
C SER A 67 -6.43 11.08 4.29
N SER A 68 -6.46 9.74 4.33
CA SER A 68 -5.55 8.91 5.11
C SER A 68 -4.38 8.36 4.28
N ARG A 69 -4.50 8.33 2.95
CA ARG A 69 -3.57 7.68 2.02
C ARG A 69 -3.09 8.64 0.93
N VAL A 70 -2.14 8.20 0.10
CA VAL A 70 -1.79 8.92 -1.13
C VAL A 70 -2.80 8.66 -2.23
N GLU A 71 -2.98 9.62 -3.12
CA GLU A 71 -3.73 9.43 -4.37
C GLU A 71 -2.82 8.83 -5.43
N PHE A 72 -3.38 7.96 -6.28
CA PHE A 72 -2.66 7.48 -7.46
C PHE A 72 -2.32 8.63 -8.43
N ASN A 73 -1.14 8.57 -9.04
CA ASN A 73 -0.73 9.51 -10.07
C ASN A 73 0.09 8.79 -11.14
N ALA A 74 -0.50 8.60 -12.32
CA ALA A 74 0.12 7.92 -13.45
C ALA A 74 1.42 8.56 -13.96
N SER A 75 1.69 9.83 -13.62
CA SER A 75 2.96 10.50 -13.96
C SER A 75 4.11 10.12 -13.02
N ILE A 76 3.79 9.54 -11.86
CA ILE A 76 4.75 9.19 -10.82
C ILE A 76 5.14 7.71 -10.90
N ALA A 77 4.15 6.83 -11.07
CA ALA A 77 4.39 5.39 -11.00
C ALA A 77 3.29 4.55 -11.69
N SER A 78 3.60 3.28 -11.94
CA SER A 78 2.63 2.24 -12.27
C SER A 78 2.47 1.27 -11.09
N VAL A 79 1.25 0.80 -10.85
CA VAL A 79 0.97 -0.16 -9.78
C VAL A 79 1.22 -1.57 -10.32
N THR A 80 2.36 -2.16 -9.95
CA THR A 80 2.76 -3.51 -10.40
C THR A 80 2.49 -4.60 -9.36
N ALA A 81 2.43 -4.23 -8.08
CA ALA A 81 2.10 -5.12 -6.99
C ALA A 81 0.65 -5.64 -7.10
N LYS A 82 0.43 -6.91 -6.75
CA LYS A 82 -0.93 -7.42 -6.50
C LYS A 82 -1.44 -6.88 -5.17
N VAL A 83 -2.68 -6.44 -5.12
CA VAL A 83 -3.27 -5.81 -3.93
C VAL A 83 -4.34 -6.72 -3.34
N LEU A 84 -4.23 -7.08 -2.06
CA LEU A 84 -5.29 -7.76 -1.32
C LEU A 84 -5.61 -6.96 -0.06
N LEU A 85 -6.81 -6.43 0.04
CA LEU A 85 -7.26 -5.73 1.23
C LEU A 85 -8.35 -6.54 1.91
N HIS A 86 -8.35 -6.52 3.23
CA HIS A 86 -9.40 -7.09 4.06
C HIS A 86 -10.04 -5.93 4.83
N SER A 87 -11.14 -5.42 4.30
CA SER A 87 -11.92 -4.36 4.95
C SER A 87 -13.04 -4.96 5.80
N GLY A 88 -13.20 -4.45 7.02
CA GLY A 88 -14.33 -4.81 7.87
C GLY A 88 -15.59 -4.09 7.40
N ALA A 89 -16.74 -4.77 7.37
CA ALA A 89 -18.00 -4.20 6.85
C ALA A 89 -18.48 -2.90 7.54
N MET A 90 -17.95 -2.58 8.72
CA MET A 90 -18.28 -1.37 9.50
C MET A 90 -17.09 -0.40 9.65
N ASP A 91 -15.94 -0.70 9.03
CA ASP A 91 -14.71 0.08 9.15
C ASP A 91 -14.63 1.15 8.06
N ASP A 92 -14.93 0.77 6.82
CA ASP A 92 -14.83 1.66 5.66
C ASP A 92 -16.21 1.96 5.05
N ALA A 93 -16.37 3.20 4.59
CA ALA A 93 -17.55 3.57 3.83
C ALA A 93 -17.48 2.96 2.42
N ALA A 94 -18.61 2.51 1.89
CA ALA A 94 -18.69 1.99 0.53
C ALA A 94 -18.14 2.97 -0.54
N ALA A 95 -18.25 4.28 -0.29
CA ALA A 95 -17.69 5.31 -1.15
C ALA A 95 -16.15 5.34 -1.13
N ASP A 96 -15.52 5.07 0.01
CA ASP A 96 -14.06 5.03 0.13
C ASP A 96 -13.48 3.79 -0.56
N ILE A 97 -14.17 2.64 -0.45
CA ILE A 97 -13.84 1.42 -1.21
C ILE A 97 -13.93 1.71 -2.71
N ALA A 98 -15.08 2.21 -3.18
CA ALA A 98 -15.28 2.50 -4.60
C ALA A 98 -14.26 3.51 -5.16
N ALA A 99 -13.86 4.51 -4.36
CA ALA A 99 -12.84 5.47 -4.76
C ALA A 99 -11.46 4.81 -4.92
N LEU A 100 -11.07 3.93 -4.00
CA LEU A 100 -9.81 3.19 -4.10
C LEU A 100 -9.84 2.20 -5.28
N GLU A 101 -10.96 1.51 -5.50
CA GLU A 101 -11.14 0.63 -6.65
C GLU A 101 -10.92 1.39 -7.96
N ALA A 102 -11.54 2.56 -8.11
CA ALA A 102 -11.35 3.40 -9.30
C ALA A 102 -9.88 3.80 -9.53
N GLU A 103 -9.15 4.15 -8.47
CA GLU A 103 -7.72 4.46 -8.56
C GLU A 103 -6.87 3.24 -8.94
N LEU A 104 -7.19 2.05 -8.39
CA LEU A 104 -6.50 0.81 -8.71
C LEU A 104 -6.78 0.35 -10.15
N GLU A 105 -8.01 0.54 -10.63
CA GLU A 105 -8.39 0.31 -12.03
C GLU A 105 -7.68 1.27 -12.97
N GLU A 106 -7.64 2.56 -12.66
CA GLU A 106 -6.89 3.58 -13.42
C GLU A 106 -5.40 3.23 -13.49
N ALA A 107 -4.86 2.69 -12.40
CA ALA A 107 -3.48 2.25 -12.33
C ALA A 107 -3.20 0.90 -13.04
N GLY A 108 -4.23 0.20 -13.52
CA GLY A 108 -4.12 -1.13 -14.11
C GLY A 108 -3.70 -2.23 -13.11
N ALA A 109 -3.98 -2.02 -11.82
CA ALA A 109 -3.60 -2.93 -10.75
C ALA A 109 -4.46 -4.21 -10.77
N LYS A 110 -3.89 -5.30 -10.25
CA LYS A 110 -4.64 -6.52 -9.93
C LYS A 110 -5.00 -6.50 -8.45
N TYR A 111 -6.29 -6.45 -8.12
CA TYR A 111 -6.71 -6.26 -6.73
C TYR A 111 -7.93 -7.09 -6.31
N GLU A 112 -8.05 -7.29 -4.99
CA GLU A 112 -9.23 -7.80 -4.27
C GLU A 112 -9.35 -6.98 -2.95
N ILE A 113 -10.57 -6.57 -2.56
CA ILE A 113 -10.87 -5.80 -1.33
C ILE A 113 -12.03 -6.48 -0.57
#